data_AF-A0A7C6X1G7-F1
#
_entry.id   AF-A0A7C6X1G7-F1
#
_cell.length_a   1.000
_cell.length_b   1.000
_cell.length_c   1.000
_cell.angle_alpha   90.00
_cell.angle_beta   90.00
_cell.angle_gamma   90.00
#
_symmetry.space_group_name_H-M   'P 1'
#
loop_
_entity.id
_entity.type
_entity.pdbx_description
1 polymer ?
#
loop_
_entity_poly.entity_id
_entity_poly.type
_entity_poly.pdbx_seq_one_letter_code
_entity_poly.pdbx_strand_id
1 'polypeptide(L)'
;MAKVIVSIPDKDDRRFKAWRKLLTGVDREQKGGYAFEGAWLQPGRKEELEPGSFVLLYDESGSMKHHYARVWLAVVDASGELAPVEDDKGPIRSSGADWALNIRDRVAAALAARDCEGKDNAARYCPFCGSSQCEVEKHESEDGEKVKCLDCGRTALIIIEHEG
;
A
#
# COMPACT_ATOMS: atom_id res chain seq x y z
N MET A 1 -11.40 2.55 -13.96
CA MET A 1 -12.05 3.74 -13.37
C MET A 1 -11.64 4.96 -14.18
N ALA A 2 -12.12 6.18 -13.87
CA ALA A 2 -11.63 7.37 -14.56
C ALA A 2 -10.17 7.63 -14.16
N LYS A 3 -9.29 7.84 -15.14
CA LYS A 3 -7.88 8.18 -14.89
C LYS A 3 -7.77 9.68 -14.62
N VAL A 4 -6.87 10.05 -13.73
CA VAL A 4 -6.54 11.44 -13.40
C VAL A 4 -5.11 11.73 -13.81
N ILE A 5 -4.86 12.98 -14.19
CA ILE A 5 -3.52 13.43 -14.58
C ILE A 5 -2.78 13.78 -13.30
N VAL A 6 -1.80 12.97 -12.94
CA VAL A 6 -1.00 13.13 -11.72
C VAL A 6 0.34 13.75 -12.06
N SER A 7 0.72 14.77 -11.29
CA SER A 7 2.05 15.37 -11.40
C SER A 7 3.05 14.58 -10.54
N ILE A 8 3.96 13.85 -11.18
CA ILE A 8 4.98 13.09 -10.46
C ILE A 8 6.10 14.04 -10.04
N PRO A 9 6.42 14.15 -8.73
CA PRO A 9 7.43 15.07 -8.25
C PRO A 9 8.80 14.77 -8.85
N ASP A 10 9.54 15.84 -9.15
CA ASP A 10 10.91 15.74 -9.66
C ASP A 10 11.87 15.29 -8.55
N LYS A 11 13.13 15.08 -8.90
CA LYS A 11 14.17 14.56 -8.00
C LYS A 11 14.55 15.62 -6.97
N ASP A 12 14.67 15.22 -5.70
CA ASP A 12 15.07 16.16 -4.64
C ASP A 12 16.52 16.64 -4.84
N ASP A 13 17.42 15.72 -5.19
CA ASP A 13 18.80 16.02 -5.53
C ASP A 13 19.17 15.39 -6.88
N ARG A 14 19.43 16.24 -7.87
CA ARG A 14 19.79 15.81 -9.23
C ARG A 14 21.12 15.06 -9.29
N ARG A 15 21.94 15.12 -8.24
CA ARG A 15 23.25 14.44 -8.17
C ARG A 15 23.11 12.95 -7.90
N PHE A 16 22.01 12.52 -7.29
CA PHE A 16 21.85 11.15 -6.83
C PHE A 16 20.69 10.42 -7.53
N LYS A 17 20.58 9.12 -7.24
CA LYS A 17 19.55 8.29 -7.87
C LYS A 17 18.21 8.63 -7.25
N ALA A 18 17.23 8.74 -8.12
CA ALA A 18 15.87 9.02 -7.74
C ALA A 18 14.96 8.36 -8.75
N TRP A 19 13.94 7.67 -8.26
CA TRP A 19 12.97 6.95 -9.07
C TRP A 19 11.60 6.98 -8.40
N ARG A 20 10.54 6.78 -9.19
CA ARG A 20 9.17 6.67 -8.70
C ARG A 20 8.58 5.42 -9.31
N LYS A 21 7.85 4.66 -8.51
CA LYS A 21 7.29 3.38 -8.92
C LYS A 21 5.82 3.31 -8.53
N LEU A 22 4.97 3.11 -9.52
CA LEU A 22 3.59 2.76 -9.30
C LEU A 22 3.55 1.34 -8.73
N LEU A 23 2.95 1.16 -7.56
CA LEU A 23 2.89 -0.12 -6.89
C LEU A 23 1.67 -0.91 -7.33
N THR A 24 1.92 -2.12 -7.81
CA THR A 24 0.91 -3.13 -8.11
C THR A 24 0.94 -4.28 -7.11
N GLY A 25 2.06 -4.48 -6.42
CA GLY A 25 2.26 -5.57 -5.46
C GLY A 25 3.51 -5.36 -4.62
N VAL A 26 3.63 -6.17 -3.56
CA VAL A 26 4.83 -6.23 -2.71
C VAL A 26 5.16 -7.68 -2.42
N ASP A 27 6.37 -8.07 -2.81
CA ASP A 27 7.00 -9.35 -2.50
C ASP A 27 7.66 -9.28 -1.11
N ARG A 28 7.13 -10.07 -0.17
CA ARG A 28 7.61 -10.12 1.22
C ARG A 28 8.81 -11.05 1.43
N GLU A 29 9.21 -11.82 0.43
CA GLU A 29 10.40 -12.67 0.50
C GLU A 29 11.66 -11.85 0.21
N GLN A 30 11.52 -10.77 -0.56
CA GLN A 30 12.61 -9.85 -0.88
C GLN A 30 12.84 -8.81 0.24
N LYS A 31 14.12 -8.44 0.43
CA LYS A 31 14.60 -7.56 1.51
C LYS A 31 15.01 -6.16 1.03
N GLY A 32 14.99 -5.90 -0.28
CA GLY A 32 15.47 -4.66 -0.89
C GLY A 32 14.41 -3.95 -1.71
N GLY A 33 14.81 -2.94 -2.48
CA GLY A 33 13.90 -2.17 -3.35
C GLY A 33 13.23 -2.98 -4.46
N TYR A 34 13.71 -4.19 -4.74
CA TYR A 34 13.07 -5.12 -5.68
C TYR A 34 11.82 -5.81 -5.11
N ALA A 35 11.59 -5.72 -3.79
CA ALA A 35 10.37 -6.18 -3.16
C ALA A 35 9.11 -5.45 -3.65
N PHE A 36 9.26 -4.23 -4.19
CA PHE A 36 8.14 -3.42 -4.64
C PHE A 36 7.90 -3.66 -6.12
N GLU A 37 6.75 -4.22 -6.48
CA GLU A 37 6.39 -4.56 -7.85
C GLU A 37 5.53 -3.47 -8.49
N GLY A 38 5.71 -3.29 -9.81
CA GLY A 38 4.89 -2.40 -10.61
C GLY A 38 5.69 -1.53 -11.59
N ALA A 39 5.03 -0.51 -12.13
CA ALA A 39 5.53 0.27 -13.26
C ALA A 39 6.45 1.44 -12.83
N TRP A 40 7.51 1.68 -13.59
CA TRP A 40 8.40 2.82 -13.38
C TRP A 40 7.79 4.10 -13.95
N LEU A 41 7.72 5.15 -13.13
CA LEU A 41 7.21 6.46 -13.51
C LEU A 41 8.37 7.43 -13.78
N GLN A 42 8.16 8.36 -14.72
CA GLN A 42 9.14 9.39 -15.03
C GLN A 42 9.04 10.56 -14.03
N PRO A 43 10.11 10.87 -13.27
CA PRO A 43 10.12 12.04 -12.38
C PRO A 43 9.94 13.33 -13.18
N GLY A 44 9.18 14.28 -12.63
CA GLY A 44 8.95 15.60 -13.25
C GLY A 44 7.99 15.59 -14.45
N ARG A 45 7.36 14.45 -14.75
CA ARG A 45 6.36 14.32 -15.80
C ARG A 45 4.96 14.14 -15.20
N LYS A 46 3.96 14.38 -16.04
CA LYS A 46 2.57 14.07 -15.72
C LYS A 46 2.23 12.70 -16.31
N GLU A 47 1.57 11.87 -15.52
CA GLU A 47 1.17 10.51 -15.89
C GLU A 47 -0.32 10.33 -15.60
N GLU A 48 -1.01 9.53 -16.41
CA GLU A 48 -2.41 9.17 -16.18
C GLU A 48 -2.48 7.97 -15.24
N LEU A 49 -2.91 8.20 -14.00
CA LEU A 49 -3.02 7.18 -12.96
C LEU A 49 -4.48 7.06 -12.50
N GLU A 50 -4.85 5.90 -11.96
CA GLU A 50 -6.15 5.73 -11.33
C GLU A 50 -6.11 6.29 -9.89
N PRO A 51 -7.11 7.07 -9.46
CA PRO A 51 -7.25 7.46 -8.05
C PRO A 51 -7.20 6.23 -7.13
N GLY A 52 -6.56 6.39 -5.97
CA GLY A 52 -6.28 5.29 -5.04
C GLY A 52 -5.02 4.48 -5.41
N SER A 53 -4.36 4.77 -6.53
CA SER A 53 -3.09 4.13 -6.87
C SER A 53 -1.98 4.52 -5.89
N PHE A 54 -1.17 3.56 -5.47
CA PHE A 54 -0.02 3.83 -4.62
C PHE A 54 1.24 4.08 -5.44
N VAL A 55 1.98 5.12 -5.11
CA VAL A 55 3.25 5.48 -5.72
C VAL A 55 4.32 5.48 -4.64
N LEU A 56 5.37 4.71 -4.87
CA LEU A 56 6.57 4.71 -4.03
C LEU A 56 7.58 5.69 -4.60
N LEU A 57 8.03 6.61 -3.76
CA LEU A 57 8.99 7.64 -4.12
C LEU A 57 10.32 7.36 -3.43
N TYR A 58 11.39 7.28 -4.22
CA TYR A 58 12.75 7.09 -3.74
C TYR A 58 13.62 8.26 -4.21
N ASP A 59 14.30 8.88 -3.27
CA ASP A 59 15.30 9.90 -3.50
C ASP A 59 16.52 9.66 -2.62
N GLU A 60 17.69 9.70 -3.21
CA GLU A 60 18.94 9.78 -2.45
C GLU A 60 19.29 11.25 -2.18
N SER A 61 19.59 11.56 -0.93
CA SER A 61 19.97 12.90 -0.52
C SER A 61 21.14 12.86 0.46
N GLY A 62 21.91 13.94 0.53
CA GLY A 62 23.06 14.07 1.42
C GLY A 62 24.35 14.53 0.71
N SER A 63 25.49 14.19 1.32
CA SER A 63 26.81 14.50 0.76
C SER A 63 27.34 13.32 -0.03
N MET A 64 28.27 13.52 -0.97
CA MET A 64 28.86 12.42 -1.76
C MET A 64 29.36 11.26 -0.88
N LYS A 65 29.94 11.57 0.29
CA LYS A 65 30.45 10.58 1.26
C LYS A 65 29.39 10.03 2.22
N HIS A 66 28.27 10.73 2.39
CA HIS A 66 27.20 10.41 3.35
C HIS A 66 25.84 10.70 2.70
N HIS A 67 25.51 9.94 1.67
CA HIS A 67 24.17 9.95 1.07
C HIS A 67 23.33 8.86 1.72
N TYR A 68 22.04 9.12 1.86
CA TYR A 68 21.08 8.17 2.39
C TYR A 68 19.85 8.13 1.49
N ALA A 69 19.27 6.93 1.39
CA ALA A 69 17.98 6.77 0.75
C ALA A 69 16.90 7.43 1.61
N ARG A 70 15.98 8.15 0.97
CA ARG A 70 14.75 8.67 1.53
C ARG A 70 13.61 8.10 0.70
N VAL A 71 12.72 7.38 1.36
CA VAL A 71 11.62 6.68 0.70
C VAL A 71 10.32 7.01 1.40
N TRP A 72 9.28 7.32 0.64
CA TRP A 72 7.93 7.50 1.19
C TRP A 72 6.88 6.98 0.22
N LEU A 73 5.76 6.55 0.80
CA LEU A 73 4.58 6.11 0.06
C LEU A 73 3.61 7.27 -0.10
N ALA A 74 3.11 7.44 -1.32
CA ALA A 74 2.02 8.34 -1.62
C ALA A 74 0.86 7.59 -2.29
N VAL A 75 -0.35 8.12 -2.14
CA VAL A 75 -1.55 7.67 -2.84
C VAL A 75 -2.02 8.77 -3.77
N VAL A 76 -2.55 8.40 -4.93
CA VAL A 76 -3.16 9.32 -5.88
C VAL A 76 -4.55 9.69 -5.39
N ASP A 77 -4.78 10.97 -5.13
CA ASP A 77 -6.11 11.50 -4.79
C ASP A 77 -7.00 11.63 -6.05
N ALA A 78 -8.32 11.75 -5.86
CA ALA A 78 -9.27 12.03 -6.93
C ALA A 78 -8.98 13.34 -7.67
N SER A 79 -8.27 14.29 -7.04
CA SER A 79 -7.85 15.56 -7.65
C SER A 79 -6.61 15.41 -8.56
N GLY A 80 -5.96 14.25 -8.58
CA GLY A 80 -4.70 14.03 -9.30
C GLY A 80 -3.45 14.52 -8.56
N GLU A 81 -3.54 14.70 -7.25
CA GLU A 81 -2.39 15.02 -6.40
C GLU A 81 -1.89 13.78 -5.64
N LEU A 82 -0.61 13.78 -5.25
CA LEU A 82 -0.02 12.71 -4.45
C LEU A 82 -0.09 13.08 -2.97
N ALA A 83 -0.96 12.39 -2.23
CA ALA A 83 -1.07 12.54 -0.79
C ALA A 83 -0.17 11.51 -0.08
N PRO A 84 0.55 11.88 1.01
CA PRO A 84 1.31 10.92 1.78
C PRO A 84 0.38 9.89 2.42
N VAL A 85 0.79 8.61 2.41
CA VAL A 85 0.04 7.54 3.08
C VAL A 85 0.50 7.43 4.51
N GLU A 86 -0.46 7.36 5.44
CA GLU A 86 -0.22 7.20 6.86
C GLU A 86 -0.88 5.91 7.37
N ASP A 87 -0.26 5.26 8.34
CA ASP A 87 -0.87 4.19 9.15
C ASP A 87 -0.87 4.59 10.62
N ASP A 88 -1.23 3.66 11.53
CA ASP A 88 -1.25 3.89 12.98
C ASP A 88 0.08 4.41 13.56
N LYS A 89 1.20 4.21 12.85
CA LYS A 89 2.55 4.70 13.21
C LYS A 89 2.90 6.03 12.53
N GLY A 90 1.95 6.68 11.88
CA GLY A 90 2.12 7.90 11.11
C GLY A 90 2.55 7.65 9.66
N PRO A 91 3.21 8.61 8.99
CA PRO A 91 3.50 8.51 7.57
C PRO A 91 4.41 7.33 7.23
N ILE A 92 4.07 6.61 6.16
CA ILE A 92 4.85 5.50 5.62
C ILE A 92 6.05 6.08 4.89
N ARG A 93 7.10 6.35 5.66
CA ARG A 93 8.39 6.82 5.17
C ARG A 93 9.53 6.18 5.95
N SER A 94 10.65 5.98 5.27
CA SER A 94 11.87 5.51 5.91
C SER A 94 13.09 6.10 5.23
N SER A 95 14.20 6.07 5.95
CA SER A 95 15.50 6.50 5.45
C SER A 95 16.61 5.55 5.93
N GLY A 96 17.74 5.58 5.24
CA GLY A 96 18.90 4.74 5.56
C GLY A 96 18.98 3.46 4.73
N ALA A 97 19.85 2.53 5.11
CA ALA A 97 20.12 1.31 4.34
C ALA A 97 18.97 0.28 4.42
N ASP A 98 18.34 0.17 5.57
CA ASP A 98 17.27 -0.81 5.87
C ASP A 98 15.87 -0.30 5.53
N TRP A 99 15.77 0.75 4.71
CA TRP A 99 14.51 1.42 4.38
C TRP A 99 13.45 0.44 3.86
N ALA A 100 13.87 -0.53 3.04
CA ALA A 100 12.96 -1.48 2.41
C ALA A 100 12.29 -2.37 3.46
N LEU A 101 13.05 -2.90 4.42
CA LEU A 101 12.52 -3.72 5.51
C LEU A 101 11.57 -2.94 6.41
N ASN A 102 11.85 -1.65 6.64
CA ASN A 102 11.02 -0.82 7.51
C ASN A 102 9.63 -0.49 6.93
N ILE A 103 9.53 -0.38 5.59
CA ILE A 103 8.27 0.00 4.95
C ILE A 103 7.56 -1.17 4.26
N ARG A 104 8.25 -2.25 3.88
CA ARG A 104 7.68 -3.34 3.07
C ARG A 104 6.39 -3.90 3.67
N ASP A 105 6.41 -4.27 4.94
CA ASP A 105 5.23 -4.83 5.61
C ASP A 105 4.10 -3.79 5.79
N ARG A 106 4.45 -2.51 5.98
CA ARG A 106 3.50 -1.39 6.06
C ARG A 106 2.84 -1.10 4.71
N VAL A 107 3.62 -1.07 3.63
CA VAL A 107 3.15 -0.87 2.26
C VAL A 107 2.29 -2.05 1.81
N ALA A 108 2.68 -3.29 2.16
CA ALA A 108 1.87 -4.46 1.87
C ALA A 108 0.53 -4.43 2.62
N ALA A 109 0.50 -3.92 3.85
CA ALA A 109 -0.74 -3.70 4.59
C ALA A 109 -1.60 -2.60 3.94
N ALA A 110 -1.00 -1.48 3.52
CA ALA A 110 -1.71 -0.40 2.83
C ALA A 110 -2.32 -0.85 1.49
N LEU A 111 -1.59 -1.66 0.72
CA LEU A 111 -2.10 -2.28 -0.52
C LEU A 111 -3.29 -3.19 -0.23
N ALA A 112 -3.16 -4.08 0.75
CA ALA A 112 -4.24 -4.97 1.15
C ALA A 112 -5.47 -4.19 1.65
N ALA A 113 -5.28 -3.09 2.38
CA ALA A 113 -6.35 -2.22 2.84
C ALA A 113 -7.11 -1.57 1.66
N ARG A 114 -6.39 -1.05 0.66
CA ARG A 114 -7.00 -0.50 -0.57
C ARG A 114 -7.84 -1.54 -1.31
N ASP A 115 -7.35 -2.77 -1.44
CA ASP A 115 -8.09 -3.84 -2.12
C ASP A 115 -9.33 -4.32 -1.33
N CYS A 116 -9.46 -3.91 -0.05
CA CYS A 116 -10.63 -4.11 0.79
C CYS A 116 -11.62 -2.94 0.73
N GLU A 117 -11.15 -1.70 0.58
CA GLU A 117 -11.99 -0.48 0.58
C GLU A 117 -12.91 -0.35 -0.64
N GLY A 118 -12.65 -1.11 -1.71
CA GLY A 118 -13.57 -1.28 -2.85
C GLY A 118 -14.55 -2.45 -2.72
N LYS A 119 -14.69 -3.04 -1.53
CA LYS A 119 -15.60 -4.16 -1.26
C LYS A 119 -16.59 -3.82 -0.15
N ASP A 120 -17.44 -2.83 -0.40
CA ASP A 120 -18.76 -2.81 0.21
C ASP A 120 -19.46 -4.15 -0.15
N ASN A 121 -19.72 -4.93 0.89
CA ASN A 121 -20.33 -6.27 0.94
C ASN A 121 -19.41 -7.51 0.80
N ALA A 122 -19.29 -8.16 1.96
CA ALA A 122 -18.96 -9.56 2.19
C ALA A 122 -17.52 -10.03 1.92
N ALA A 123 -16.71 -9.99 2.98
CA ALA A 123 -15.96 -11.16 3.48
C ALA A 123 -15.21 -12.03 2.43
N ARG A 124 -14.58 -11.43 1.43
CA ARG A 124 -13.81 -12.20 0.42
C ARG A 124 -12.32 -12.33 0.71
N TYR A 125 -11.80 -11.60 1.70
CA TYR A 125 -10.38 -11.62 2.05
C TYR A 125 -10.19 -11.47 3.56
N CYS A 126 -9.30 -12.30 4.13
CA CYS A 126 -8.97 -12.24 5.55
C CYS A 126 -8.20 -10.94 5.86
N PRO A 127 -8.64 -10.12 6.84
CA PRO A 127 -7.98 -8.87 7.18
C PRO A 127 -6.59 -9.06 7.82
N PHE A 128 -6.28 -10.28 8.29
CA PHE A 128 -4.99 -10.57 8.96
C PHE A 128 -3.90 -11.05 8.01
N CYS A 129 -4.26 -11.65 6.87
CA CYS A 129 -3.26 -12.25 5.97
C CYS A 129 -3.51 -11.96 4.48
N GLY A 130 -4.66 -11.37 4.12
CA GLY A 130 -5.01 -11.11 2.72
C GLY A 130 -5.38 -12.36 1.92
N SER A 131 -5.56 -13.52 2.57
CA SER A 131 -6.01 -14.74 1.87
C SER A 131 -7.48 -14.64 1.48
N SER A 132 -7.81 -15.11 0.27
CA SER A 132 -9.18 -15.25 -0.21
C SER A 132 -9.88 -16.53 0.27
N GLN A 133 -9.17 -17.40 0.98
CA GLN A 133 -9.70 -18.66 1.51
C GLN A 133 -10.22 -18.47 2.93
N CYS A 134 -11.44 -17.93 3.02
CA CYS A 134 -12.18 -17.79 4.27
C CYS A 134 -13.36 -18.76 4.27
N GLU A 135 -13.49 -19.55 5.34
CA GLU A 135 -14.67 -20.38 5.57
C GLU A 135 -15.58 -19.68 6.58
N VAL A 136 -16.85 -19.58 6.22
CA VAL A 136 -17.90 -19.01 7.08
C VAL A 136 -18.40 -20.11 8.00
N GLU A 137 -18.08 -20.01 9.28
CA GLU A 137 -18.70 -20.87 10.30
C GLU A 137 -20.02 -20.20 10.72
N LYS A 138 -21.12 -20.64 10.08
CA LYS A 138 -22.47 -20.21 10.48
C LYS A 138 -22.74 -20.71 11.91
N HIS A 139 -22.86 -19.78 12.84
CA HIS A 139 -23.29 -20.08 14.20
C HIS A 139 -24.73 -19.60 14.35
N GLU A 140 -25.66 -20.49 14.67
CA GLU A 140 -27.09 -20.19 14.90
C GLU A 140 -27.29 -19.44 16.23
N SER A 141 -26.73 -18.24 16.36
CA SER A 141 -26.95 -17.36 17.51
C SER A 141 -26.99 -15.91 17.03
N GLU A 142 -28.04 -15.19 17.42
CA GLU A 142 -28.68 -14.06 16.72
C GLU A 142 -27.88 -12.76 16.50
N ASP A 143 -26.55 -12.68 16.66
CA ASP A 143 -25.84 -11.38 16.58
C ASP A 143 -24.41 -11.41 15.97
N GLY A 144 -24.12 -12.31 15.02
CA GLY A 144 -22.93 -12.16 14.17
C GLY A 144 -22.40 -13.43 13.52
N GLU A 145 -21.79 -13.27 12.34
CA GLU A 145 -21.21 -14.38 11.57
C GLU A 145 -19.70 -14.51 11.88
N LYS A 146 -19.23 -15.71 12.25
CA LYS A 146 -17.81 -15.96 12.50
C LYS A 146 -17.15 -16.46 11.22
N VAL A 147 -16.17 -15.71 10.74
CA VAL A 147 -15.39 -16.07 9.55
C VAL A 147 -14.00 -16.51 10.00
N LYS A 148 -13.65 -17.75 9.68
CA LYS A 148 -12.33 -18.31 9.95
C LYS A 148 -11.48 -18.31 8.69
N CYS A 149 -10.27 -17.78 8.80
CA CYS A 149 -9.30 -17.86 7.72
C CYS A 149 -8.63 -19.24 7.72
N LEU A 150 -8.61 -19.90 6.56
CA LEU A 150 -7.99 -21.22 6.40
C LEU A 150 -6.45 -21.15 6.34
N ASP A 151 -5.91 -20.02 5.88
CA ASP A 151 -4.46 -19.85 5.72
C ASP A 151 -3.74 -19.49 7.03
N CYS A 152 -4.28 -18.54 7.80
CA CYS A 152 -3.67 -18.09 9.05
C CYS A 152 -4.35 -18.62 10.33
N GLY A 153 -5.46 -19.37 10.19
CA GLY A 153 -6.20 -20.00 11.30
C GLY A 153 -6.94 -19.03 12.22
N ARG A 154 -6.97 -17.73 11.93
CA ARG A 154 -7.60 -16.70 12.77
C ARG A 154 -9.06 -16.49 12.42
N THR A 155 -9.87 -16.20 13.45
CA THR A 155 -11.31 -15.95 13.32
C THR A 155 -11.61 -14.47 13.48
N ALA A 156 -12.43 -13.93 12.59
CA ALA A 156 -13.00 -12.59 12.67
C ALA A 156 -14.52 -12.69 12.85
N LEU A 157 -15.10 -11.82 13.67
CA LEU A 157 -16.56 -11.70 13.81
C LEU A 157 -17.02 -10.59 12.86
N ILE A 158 -17.95 -10.90 11.96
CA ILE A 158 -18.58 -9.93 11.08
C ILE A 158 -19.96 -9.62 11.66
N ILE A 159 -20.14 -8.37 12.06
CA ILE A 159 -21.44 -7.83 12.47
C ILE A 159 -22.11 -7.34 11.19
N ILE A 160 -23.20 -7.98 10.80
CA ILE A 160 -23.98 -7.58 9.62
C ILE A 160 -25.01 -6.56 10.13
N GLU A 161 -24.71 -5.27 10.00
CA GLU A 161 -25.72 -4.24 10.27
C GLU A 161 -26.76 -4.28 9.14
N HIS A 162 -27.96 -4.80 9.47
CA HIS A 162 -29.12 -4.68 8.60
C HIS A 162 -29.65 -3.25 8.68
N GLU A 163 -29.29 -2.39 7.72
CA GLU A 163 -30.01 -1.13 7.53
C GLU A 163 -31.47 -1.45 7.15
N GLY A 164 -32.41 -0.98 7.97
CA GLY A 164 -33.86 -1.14 7.81
C GLY A 164 -34.57 0.19 7.59
#